data_AF-A0A352LPZ5-F1
#
_entry.id   AF-A0A352LPZ5-F1
#
_cell.length_a   1.000
_cell.length_b   1.000
_cell.length_c   1.000
_cell.angle_alpha   90.00
_cell.angle_beta   90.00
_cell.angle_gamma   90.00
#
_symmetry.space_group_name_H-M   'P 1'
#
loop_
_entity.id
_entity.type
_entity.pdbx_description
1 polymer ?
#
loop_
_entity_poly.entity_id
_entity_poly.type
_entity_poly.pdbx_seq_one_letter_code
_entity_poly.pdbx_strand_id
1 'polypeptide(L)'
;MTESFKLEHIDMTAPRTELHNLLGLTGCEVSVNNLPAGAAVPFVHSHKQNEELYAVLAGKGELYIDGKVVELKAGDWFRIDPEGRRAIRAAADSSLTTICIQTRKGSLQGFTMTDGVVLEEKAPWH
;
A
#
# COMPACT_ATOMS: atom_id res chain seq x y z
N MET A 1 -15.55 -5.88 -26.45
CA MET A 1 -16.16 -5.20 -25.28
C MET A 1 -15.06 -5.06 -24.25
N THR A 2 -14.72 -3.84 -23.84
CA THR A 2 -13.82 -3.63 -22.71
C THR A 2 -14.58 -3.95 -21.44
N GLU A 3 -14.12 -4.93 -20.67
CA GLU A 3 -14.69 -5.21 -19.35
C GLU A 3 -14.47 -3.99 -18.45
N SER A 4 -15.53 -3.57 -17.74
CA SER A 4 -15.50 -2.42 -16.83
C SER A 4 -14.94 -2.75 -15.44
N PHE A 5 -14.63 -4.03 -15.17
CA PHE A 5 -14.07 -4.48 -13.91
C PHE A 5 -13.11 -5.66 -14.13
N LYS A 6 -12.19 -5.85 -13.18
CA LYS A 6 -11.36 -7.04 -13.06
C LYS A 6 -11.31 -7.48 -11.60
N LEU A 7 -11.41 -8.78 -11.35
CA LEU A 7 -11.39 -9.37 -10.00
C LEU A 7 -10.30 -10.44 -9.96
N GLU A 8 -9.45 -10.39 -8.94
CA GLU A 8 -8.41 -11.38 -8.69
C GLU A 8 -8.44 -11.81 -7.22
N HIS A 9 -8.14 -13.08 -6.96
CA HIS A 9 -7.94 -13.60 -5.60
C HIS A 9 -6.45 -13.82 -5.39
N ILE A 10 -5.88 -13.17 -4.38
CA ILE A 10 -4.46 -13.32 -4.03
C ILE A 10 -4.27 -14.18 -2.79
N ASP A 11 -3.13 -14.86 -2.72
CA ASP A 11 -2.69 -15.51 -1.49
C ASP A 11 -2.19 -14.46 -0.50
N MET A 12 -3.01 -14.18 0.52
CA MET A 12 -2.68 -13.21 1.57
C MET A 12 -1.51 -13.64 2.47
N THR A 13 -1.01 -14.86 2.33
CA THR A 13 0.14 -15.38 3.09
C THR A 13 1.47 -15.32 2.33
N ALA A 14 1.44 -15.03 1.02
CA ALA A 14 2.63 -14.89 0.20
C ALA A 14 3.56 -13.77 0.73
N PRO A 15 4.90 -13.90 0.63
CA PRO A 15 5.82 -12.87 1.13
C PRO A 15 5.56 -11.49 0.50
N ARG A 16 5.22 -11.46 -0.79
CA ARG A 16 4.84 -10.26 -1.51
C ARG A 16 3.94 -10.61 -2.70
N THR A 17 2.93 -9.78 -2.94
CA THR A 17 2.12 -9.83 -4.16
C THR A 17 1.93 -8.42 -4.70
N GLU A 18 2.23 -8.23 -5.98
CA GLU A 18 2.07 -6.97 -6.71
C GLU A 18 0.79 -6.98 -7.56
N LEU A 19 0.05 -5.88 -7.58
CA LEU A 19 -1.28 -5.84 -8.18
C LEU A 19 -1.34 -5.08 -9.52
N HIS A 20 -0.36 -4.27 -9.91
CA HIS A 20 -0.45 -3.48 -11.15
C HIS A 20 -0.73 -4.33 -12.39
N ASN A 21 0.04 -5.40 -12.63
CA ASN A 21 -0.19 -6.28 -13.77
C ASN A 21 -1.40 -7.20 -13.56
N LEU A 22 -1.60 -7.68 -12.33
CA LEU A 22 -2.70 -8.58 -12.02
C LEU A 22 -4.05 -7.91 -12.26
N LEU A 23 -4.22 -6.65 -11.88
CA LEU A 23 -5.47 -5.92 -12.06
C LEU A 23 -5.47 -4.95 -13.25
N GLY A 24 -4.35 -4.78 -13.95
CA GLY A 24 -4.21 -3.81 -15.03
C GLY A 24 -4.30 -2.36 -14.53
N LEU A 25 -3.73 -2.08 -13.35
CA LEU A 25 -3.77 -0.75 -12.74
C LEU A 25 -2.91 0.24 -13.55
N THR A 26 -3.44 1.44 -13.75
CA THR A 26 -2.76 2.52 -14.50
C THR A 26 -2.50 3.76 -13.65
N GLY A 27 -3.19 3.90 -12.51
CA GLY A 27 -3.06 5.05 -11.61
C GLY A 27 -2.08 4.84 -10.45
N CYS A 28 -1.74 3.59 -10.14
CA CYS A 28 -0.85 3.25 -9.03
C CYS A 28 -0.22 1.86 -9.22
N GLU A 29 0.83 1.61 -8.43
CA GLU A 29 1.22 0.25 -8.07
C GLU A 29 0.73 -0.03 -6.64
N VAL A 30 0.29 -1.25 -6.39
CA VAL A 30 -0.11 -1.71 -5.06
C VAL A 30 0.53 -3.05 -4.76
N SER A 31 1.08 -3.21 -3.56
CA SER A 31 1.60 -4.49 -3.10
C SER A 31 1.14 -4.84 -1.68
N VAL A 32 0.82 -6.11 -1.48
CA VAL A 32 0.66 -6.71 -0.15
C VAL A 32 1.98 -7.36 0.22
N ASN A 33 2.55 -7.03 1.38
CA ASN A 33 3.83 -7.52 1.85
C ASN A 33 3.66 -8.17 3.23
N ASN A 34 4.26 -9.35 3.40
CA ASN A 34 4.26 -10.10 4.64
C ASN A 34 5.70 -10.33 5.09
N LEU A 35 6.07 -9.77 6.25
CA LEU A 35 7.35 -10.02 6.89
C LEU A 35 7.14 -10.97 8.08
N PRO A 36 7.80 -12.14 8.12
CA PRO A 36 7.87 -12.97 9.31
C PRO A 36 8.52 -12.23 10.49
N ALA A 37 8.29 -12.71 11.72
CA ALA A 37 8.91 -12.13 12.91
C ALA A 37 10.44 -12.03 12.75
N GLY A 38 11.00 -10.86 13.06
CA GLY A 38 12.41 -10.53 12.93
C GLY A 38 12.91 -10.29 11.50
N ALA A 39 12.09 -10.52 10.47
CA ALA A 39 12.47 -10.24 9.09
C ALA A 39 12.46 -8.74 8.79
N ALA A 40 13.35 -8.31 7.89
CA ALA A 40 13.49 -6.91 7.50
C ALA A 40 13.71 -6.80 5.98
N VAL A 41 13.24 -5.69 5.40
CA VAL A 41 13.68 -5.27 4.08
C VAL A 41 15.19 -4.97 4.17
N PRO A 42 16.05 -5.63 3.36
CA PRO A 42 17.50 -5.64 3.60
C PRO A 42 18.23 -4.37 3.12
N PHE A 43 17.50 -3.35 2.67
CA PHE A 43 18.06 -2.11 2.15
C PHE A 43 17.20 -0.89 2.50
N VAL A 44 17.85 0.25 2.64
CA VAL A 44 17.19 1.56 2.70
C VAL A 44 17.01 2.07 1.28
N HIS A 45 15.82 2.58 0.96
CA HIS A 45 15.51 3.11 -0.38
C HIS A 45 14.67 4.39 -0.32
N SER A 46 14.62 5.09 -1.45
CA SER A 46 13.79 6.27 -1.70
C SER A 46 13.24 6.19 -3.14
N HIS A 47 12.29 7.04 -3.50
CA HIS A 47 11.77 7.14 -4.86
C HIS A 47 12.18 8.44 -5.55
N LYS A 48 12.13 8.41 -6.88
CA LYS A 48 12.34 9.61 -7.71
C LYS A 48 11.11 10.51 -7.77
N GLN A 49 9.91 9.93 -7.82
CA GLN A 49 8.66 10.66 -8.12
C GLN A 49 7.43 10.16 -7.35
N ASN A 50 7.42 8.88 -6.95
CA ASN A 50 6.25 8.31 -6.27
C ASN A 50 6.29 8.61 -4.79
N GLU A 51 5.19 9.12 -4.26
CA GLU A 51 4.91 8.97 -2.84
C GLU A 51 4.38 7.56 -2.58
N GLU A 52 4.48 7.12 -1.33
CA GLU A 52 3.93 5.86 -0.89
C GLU A 52 2.98 6.06 0.27
N LEU A 53 1.77 5.51 0.14
CA LEU A 53 0.84 5.31 1.25
C LEU A 53 0.96 3.86 1.72
N TYR A 54 1.18 3.69 3.02
CA TYR A 54 1.18 2.40 3.67
C TYR A 54 -0.02 2.24 4.58
N ALA A 55 -0.51 1.00 4.65
CA ALA A 55 -1.47 0.54 5.64
C ALA A 55 -0.91 -0.68 6.36
N VAL A 56 -0.86 -0.67 7.68
CA VAL A 56 -0.53 -1.86 8.46
C VAL A 56 -1.81 -2.64 8.74
N LEU A 57 -1.97 -3.79 8.09
CA LEU A 57 -3.19 -4.60 8.21
C LEU A 57 -3.16 -5.46 9.47
N ALA A 58 -2.01 -6.03 9.80
CA ALA A 58 -1.85 -6.95 10.91
C ALA A 58 -0.43 -6.94 11.47
N GLY A 59 -0.31 -7.34 12.73
CA GLY A 59 0.99 -7.49 13.39
C GLY A 59 1.60 -6.18 13.86
N LYS A 60 2.91 -6.19 14.09
CA LYS A 60 3.68 -5.04 14.55
C LYS A 60 5.13 -5.10 14.08
N GLY A 61 5.75 -3.94 13.99
CA GLY A 61 7.13 -3.81 13.53
C GLY A 61 7.61 -2.39 13.64
N GLU A 62 8.52 -2.01 12.75
CA GLU A 62 9.15 -0.70 12.80
C GLU A 62 9.44 -0.19 11.39
N LEU A 63 9.29 1.12 11.24
CA LEU A 63 9.75 1.90 10.09
C LEU A 63 11.03 2.63 10.49
N TYR A 64 12.12 2.33 9.78
CA TYR A 64 13.24 3.27 9.68
C TYR A 64 12.89 4.34 8.65
N ILE A 65 13.00 5.61 9.01
CA ILE A 65 12.81 6.75 8.12
C ILE A 65 13.76 7.89 8.49
N ASP A 66 14.63 8.30 7.56
CA ASP A 66 15.53 9.44 7.70
C ASP A 66 16.33 9.50 9.03
N GLY A 67 16.87 8.35 9.44
CA GLY A 67 17.68 8.23 10.65
C GLY A 67 16.88 8.05 11.93
N LYS A 68 15.56 7.95 11.85
CA LYS A 68 14.66 7.68 12.99
C LYS A 68 14.01 6.31 12.84
N VAL A 69 13.62 5.74 13.95
CA VAL A 69 12.83 4.50 14.00
C VAL A 69 11.49 4.82 14.64
N VAL A 70 10.42 4.37 14.00
CA VAL A 70 9.03 4.57 14.44
C VAL A 70 8.37 3.20 14.57
N GLU A 71 7.70 2.95 15.67
CA GLU A 71 6.93 1.71 15.87
C GLU A 71 5.69 1.71 14.97
N LEU A 72 5.36 0.52 14.46
CA LEU A 72 4.20 0.26 13.62
C LEU A 72 3.32 -0.83 14.26
N LYS A 73 2.01 -0.67 14.17
CA LYS A 73 1.02 -1.68 14.57
C LYS A 73 -0.19 -1.67 13.62
N ALA A 74 -0.96 -2.75 13.65
CA ALA A 74 -2.22 -2.87 12.91
C ALA A 74 -3.11 -1.64 13.10
N GLY A 75 -3.62 -1.12 11.98
CA GLY A 75 -4.43 0.11 11.94
C GLY A 75 -3.63 1.38 11.69
N ASP A 76 -2.31 1.36 11.76
CA ASP A 76 -1.49 2.51 11.39
C ASP A 76 -1.50 2.74 9.88
N TRP A 77 -1.60 4.02 9.49
CA TRP A 77 -1.46 4.49 8.12
C TRP A 77 -0.43 5.60 8.09
N PHE A 78 0.45 5.57 7.10
CA PHE A 78 1.47 6.60 6.95
C PHE A 78 1.81 6.83 5.49
N ARG A 79 2.20 8.07 5.19
CA ARG A 79 2.59 8.52 3.86
C ARG A 79 4.07 8.88 3.88
N ILE A 80 4.81 8.42 2.89
CA ILE A 80 6.22 8.76 2.72
C ILE A 80 6.40 9.50 1.40
N ASP A 81 6.99 10.69 1.50
CA ASP A 81 7.40 11.47 0.33
C ASP A 81 8.51 10.76 -0.46
N PRO A 82 8.65 11.03 -1.77
CA PRO A 82 9.67 10.39 -2.60
C PRO A 82 11.07 10.41 -2.00
N GLU A 83 11.49 11.54 -1.42
CA GLU A 83 12.79 11.75 -0.79
C GLU A 83 13.01 10.95 0.51
N GLY A 84 11.95 10.43 1.13
CA GLY A 84 12.00 9.73 2.40
C GLY A 84 12.79 8.41 2.28
N ARG A 85 13.93 8.33 2.98
CA ARG A 85 14.82 7.16 2.97
C ARG A 85 14.36 6.15 4.00
N ARG A 86 13.82 5.02 3.54
CA ARG A 86 13.08 4.08 4.38
C ARG A 86 13.52 2.63 4.28
N ALA A 87 13.29 1.88 5.37
CA ALA A 87 13.27 0.43 5.42
C ALA A 87 12.24 -0.01 6.48
N ILE A 88 11.56 -1.13 6.25
CA ILE A 88 10.55 -1.66 7.17
C ILE A 88 11.03 -3.02 7.68
N ARG A 89 10.78 -3.29 8.97
CA ARG A 89 10.99 -4.60 9.58
C ARG A 89 9.81 -5.03 10.43
N ALA A 90 9.60 -6.33 10.55
CA ALA A 90 8.70 -6.90 11.53
C ALA A 90 9.37 -6.89 12.92
N ALA A 91 8.55 -6.88 13.98
CA ALA A 91 9.05 -7.03 15.34
C ALA A 91 9.68 -8.41 15.54
N ALA A 92 10.57 -8.56 16.52
CA ALA A 92 11.23 -9.84 16.79
C ALA A 92 10.25 -10.96 17.19
N ASP A 93 9.08 -10.60 17.71
CA ASP A 93 8.06 -11.49 18.26
C ASP A 93 6.73 -11.50 17.48
N SER A 94 6.66 -10.81 16.34
CA SER A 94 5.42 -10.68 15.58
C SER A 94 5.70 -10.50 14.09
N SER A 95 4.87 -11.11 13.24
CA SER A 95 4.87 -10.79 11.82
C SER A 95 4.35 -9.37 11.58
N LEU A 96 4.52 -8.87 10.36
CA LEU A 96 3.97 -7.60 9.91
C LEU A 96 3.39 -7.77 8.52
N THR A 97 2.11 -7.41 8.36
CA THR A 97 1.43 -7.38 7.06
C THR A 97 1.10 -5.94 6.70
N THR A 98 1.58 -5.49 5.53
CA THR A 98 1.34 -4.14 5.05
C THR A 98 0.82 -4.11 3.62
N ILE A 99 -0.06 -3.16 3.32
CA ILE A 99 -0.27 -2.69 1.95
C ILE A 99 0.68 -1.51 1.71
N CYS A 100 1.32 -1.47 0.55
CA CYS A 100 2.03 -0.31 0.03
C CYS A 100 1.39 0.12 -1.29
N ILE A 101 1.00 1.39 -1.39
CA ILE A 101 0.39 2.01 -2.57
C ILE A 101 1.35 3.09 -3.07
N GLN A 102 1.92 2.90 -4.26
CA GLN A 102 2.79 3.85 -4.94
C GLN A 102 1.98 4.66 -5.95
N THR A 103 1.95 5.98 -5.77
CA THR A 103 1.34 6.94 -6.70
C THR A 103 2.33 8.06 -7.00
N ARG A 104 2.23 8.66 -8.18
CA ARG A 104 3.06 9.84 -8.49
C ARG A 104 2.67 10.98 -7.54
N LYS A 105 3.63 11.55 -6.81
CA LYS A 105 3.36 12.64 -5.87
C LYS A 105 2.67 13.80 -6.57
N GLY A 106 1.54 14.23 -6.01
CA GLY A 106 0.76 15.36 -6.54
C GLY A 106 0.00 15.06 -7.84
N SER A 107 -0.18 13.79 -8.23
CA SER A 107 -0.96 13.45 -9.43
C SER A 107 -2.46 13.33 -9.20
N LEU A 108 -2.94 13.31 -7.95
CA LEU A 108 -4.37 13.28 -7.64
C LEU A 108 -5.03 14.60 -8.07
N GLN A 109 -6.08 14.50 -8.90
CA GLN A 109 -6.85 15.66 -9.40
C GLN A 109 -8.19 15.75 -8.68
N GLY A 110 -9.31 15.50 -9.38
CA GLY A 110 -10.59 15.31 -8.73
C GLY A 110 -10.53 14.12 -7.75
N PHE A 111 -11.29 14.22 -6.67
CA PHE A 111 -11.46 13.15 -5.69
C PHE A 111 -12.86 13.23 -5.09
N THR A 112 -13.40 12.09 -4.66
CA THR A 112 -14.75 12.01 -4.06
C THR A 112 -15.80 12.68 -4.97
N MET A 113 -16.60 13.61 -4.46
CA MET A 113 -17.68 14.28 -5.19
C MET A 113 -17.20 15.21 -6.33
N THR A 114 -15.92 15.54 -6.39
CA THR A 114 -15.37 16.38 -7.47
C THR A 114 -14.94 15.58 -8.71
N ASP A 115 -14.96 14.25 -8.62
CA ASP A 115 -14.66 13.32 -9.71
C ASP A 115 -15.84 12.34 -9.95
N GLY A 116 -16.50 11.91 -8.87
CA GLY A 116 -17.61 10.97 -8.92
C GLY A 116 -18.91 11.58 -9.45
N VAL A 117 -19.62 10.80 -10.27
CA VAL A 117 -20.96 11.13 -10.78
C VAL A 117 -22.00 10.27 -10.07
N VAL A 118 -22.95 10.89 -9.37
CA VAL A 118 -24.07 10.17 -8.76
C VAL A 118 -25.06 9.78 -9.86
N LEU A 119 -25.32 8.48 -9.98
CA LEU A 119 -26.30 7.93 -10.90
C LEU A 119 -27.64 7.71 -10.20
N GLU A 120 -28.74 7.78 -10.94
CA GLU A 120 -30.08 7.50 -10.41
C GLU A 120 -30.32 6.01 -10.16
N GLU A 121 -29.55 5.14 -10.84
CA GLU A 121 -29.61 3.69 -10.68
C GLU A 121 -29.30 3.28 -9.23
N LYS A 122 -30.08 2.33 -8.70
CA LYS A 122 -29.89 1.77 -7.37
C LYS A 122 -29.37 0.34 -7.44
N ALA A 123 -28.41 0.05 -6.58
CA ALA A 123 -27.94 -1.30 -6.36
C ALA A 123 -29.04 -2.17 -5.71
N PRO A 124 -29.02 -3.50 -5.89
CA PRO A 124 -30.08 -4.41 -5.40
C PRO A 124 -30.17 -4.55 -3.87
N TRP A 125 -29.27 -3.91 -3.12
CA TRP A 125 -29.28 -3.86 -1.66
C TRP A 125 -29.85 -2.54 -1.09
N HIS A 126 -30.47 -1.71 -1.93
CA HIS A 126 -31.12 -0.43 -1.59
C HIS A 126 -32.55 -0.33 -2.10
#